data_AF-A0A3Q9GHZ2-F1
#
_entry.id   AF-A0A3Q9GHZ2-F1
#
_cell.length_a   1.000
_cell.length_b   1.000
_cell.length_c   1.000
_cell.angle_alpha   90.00
_cell.angle_beta   90.00
_cell.angle_gamma   90.00
#
_symmetry.space_group_name_H-M   'P 1'
#
loop_
_entity.id
_entity.type
_entity.pdbx_description
1 polymer ?
#
loop_
_entity_poly.entity_id
_entity_poly.type
_entity_poly.pdbx_seq_one_letter_code
_entity_poly.pdbx_strand_id
1 'polypeptide(L)'
;MEKVTIPTPCQQQLNHYCKKWKNDKKLENYRMQEQSLNKLFHELLPLNNDISEILIKSSVLNDFYSTNIFTIYPVAKKNSVIRY
;
A
#
# COMPACT_ATOMS: atom_id res chain seq x y z
N MET A 1 12.49 18.23 -26.40
CA MET A 1 12.18 17.28 -25.32
C MET A 1 13.50 16.78 -24.75
N GLU A 2 13.79 17.00 -23.47
CA GLU A 2 14.99 16.44 -22.84
C GLU A 2 14.87 14.91 -22.75
N LYS A 3 15.92 14.20 -23.17
CA LYS A 3 15.99 12.74 -23.02
C LYS A 3 16.23 12.42 -21.55
N VAL A 4 15.25 11.80 -20.90
CA VAL A 4 15.42 11.24 -19.55
C VAL A 4 16.30 10.00 -19.66
N THR A 5 17.51 10.07 -19.11
CA THR A 5 18.44 8.93 -19.04
C THR A 5 18.03 8.03 -17.88
N ILE A 6 17.44 6.88 -18.18
CA ILE A 6 17.07 5.89 -17.17
C ILE A 6 18.31 5.03 -16.85
N PRO A 7 18.76 4.96 -15.58
CA PRO A 7 19.91 4.14 -15.23
C PRO A 7 19.60 2.64 -15.41
N THR A 8 20.59 1.88 -15.87
CA THR A 8 20.49 0.42 -15.94
C THR A 8 20.23 -0.17 -14.55
N PRO A 9 19.27 -1.10 -14.39
CA PRO A 9 19.04 -1.78 -13.13
C PRO A 9 20.30 -2.47 -12.64
N CYS A 10 20.78 -2.12 -11.44
CA CYS A 10 21.96 -2.73 -10.84
C CYS A 10 21.88 -2.70 -9.31
N GLN A 11 22.74 -3.49 -8.66
CA GLN A 11 22.79 -3.57 -7.19
C GLN A 11 23.06 -2.20 -6.54
N GLN A 12 23.87 -1.36 -7.18
CA GLN A 12 24.17 -0.02 -6.66
C GLN A 12 22.92 0.87 -6.65
N GLN A 13 22.09 0.82 -7.70
CA GLN A 13 20.82 1.54 -7.75
C GLN A 13 19.84 1.02 -6.68
N LEU A 14 19.73 -0.30 -6.52
CA LEU A 14 18.91 -0.88 -5.44
C LEU A 14 19.36 -0.39 -4.06
N ASN A 15 20.65 -0.50 -3.77
CA ASN A 15 21.22 -0.06 -2.49
C ASN A 15 21.00 1.43 -2.26
N HIS A 16 21.10 2.25 -3.30
CA HIS A 16 20.82 3.69 -3.23
C HIS A 16 19.37 3.95 -2.80
N TYR A 17 18.39 3.37 -3.48
CA TYR A 17 16.97 3.57 -3.15
C TYR A 17 16.59 2.95 -1.80
N CYS A 18 17.15 1.80 -1.42
CA CYS A 18 16.95 1.24 -0.08
C CYS A 18 17.48 2.16 1.03
N LYS A 19 18.66 2.76 0.83
CA LYS A 19 19.20 3.75 1.79
C LYS A 19 18.35 5.01 1.83
N LYS A 20 17.92 5.51 0.67
CA LYS A 20 17.02 6.66 0.58
C LYS A 20 15.71 6.38 1.32
N TRP A 21 15.08 5.24 1.07
CA TRP A 21 13.86 4.81 1.76
C TRP A 21 14.03 4.82 3.28
N LYS A 22 15.13 4.25 3.79
CA LYS A 22 15.36 4.15 5.24
C LYS A 22 15.70 5.48 5.91
N ASN A 23 16.47 6.34 5.25
CA ASN A 23 17.14 7.48 5.90
C ASN A 23 16.51 8.84 5.57
N ASP A 24 15.75 8.95 4.47
CA ASP A 24 15.14 10.22 4.09
C ASP A 24 13.96 10.55 5.03
N LYS A 25 14.06 11.67 5.74
CA LYS A 25 13.00 12.18 6.62
C LYS A 25 11.72 12.50 5.85
N LYS A 26 11.81 12.87 4.57
CA LYS A 26 10.64 13.13 3.71
C LYS A 26 9.82 11.88 3.43
N LEU A 27 10.39 10.69 3.67
CA LEU A 27 9.71 9.41 3.48
C LEU A 27 9.19 8.82 4.80
N GLU A 28 9.34 9.53 5.92
CA GLU A 28 8.92 9.06 7.24
C GLU A 28 7.42 8.80 7.33
N ASN A 29 6.60 9.71 6.80
CA ASN A 29 5.16 9.54 6.71
C ASN A 29 4.78 8.24 5.96
N TYR A 30 5.43 7.95 4.83
CA TYR A 30 5.16 6.75 4.05
C TYR A 30 5.60 5.47 4.77
N ARG A 31 6.72 5.49 5.49
CA ARG A 31 7.15 4.36 6.34
C ARG A 31 6.17 4.10 7.49
N MET A 32 5.65 5.16 8.11
CA MET A 32 4.64 5.04 9.16
C MET A 32 3.32 4.48 8.62
N GLN A 33 2.89 4.95 7.45
CA GLN A 33 1.72 4.41 6.74
C GLN A 33 1.91 2.92 6.42
N GLU A 34 3.06 2.52 5.87
CA GLU A 34 3.40 1.11 5.62
C GLU A 34 3.35 0.28 6.90
N GLN A 35 3.94 0.77 8.00
CA GLN A 35 3.91 0.08 9.28
C GLN A 35 2.48 -0.07 9.84
N SER A 36 1.65 0.98 9.72
CA SER A 36 0.24 0.92 10.11
C SER A 36 -0.56 -0.06 9.24
N LEU A 37 -0.27 -0.12 7.94
CA LEU A 37 -0.87 -1.11 7.03
C LEU A 37 -0.44 -2.53 7.42
N ASN A 38 0.84 -2.77 7.69
CA ASN A 38 1.32 -4.07 8.13
C ASN A 38 0.59 -4.54 9.40
N LYS A 39 0.43 -3.64 10.38
CA LYS A 39 -0.34 -3.92 11.60
C LYS A 39 -1.81 -4.26 11.27
N LEU A 40 -2.45 -3.46 10.42
CA LEU A 40 -3.84 -3.68 10.04
C LEU A 40 -4.05 -5.02 9.32
N PHE A 41 -3.19 -5.35 8.36
CA PHE A 41 -3.35 -6.50 7.47
C PHE A 41 -2.81 -7.81 8.03
N HIS A 42 -1.85 -7.78 8.96
CA HIS A 42 -1.21 -8.99 9.46
C HIS A 42 -1.52 -9.29 10.93
N GLU A 43 -1.87 -8.28 11.73
CA GLU A 43 -2.14 -8.46 13.15
C GLU A 43 -3.63 -8.30 13.48
N LEU A 44 -4.24 -7.19 13.04
CA LEU A 44 -5.61 -6.85 13.46
C LEU A 44 -6.67 -7.57 12.62
N LEU A 45 -6.55 -7.49 11.30
CA LEU A 45 -7.49 -8.04 10.33
C LEU A 45 -6.74 -8.97 9.36
N PRO A 46 -6.25 -10.14 9.78
CA PRO A 46 -5.45 -11.01 8.92
C PRO A 46 -6.24 -11.70 7.81
N LEU A 47 -7.56 -11.82 7.97
CA LEU A 47 -8.45 -12.51 7.04
C LEU A 47 -9.35 -11.52 6.29
N ASN A 48 -10.09 -12.02 5.31
CA ASN A 48 -11.08 -11.26 4.54
C ASN A 48 -12.43 -11.98 4.59
N ASN A 49 -12.80 -12.48 5.77
CA ASN A 49 -14.00 -13.30 5.92
C ASN A 49 -15.25 -12.46 6.17
N ASP A 50 -15.07 -11.21 6.63
CA ASP A 50 -16.15 -10.25 6.80
C ASP A 50 -15.94 -9.06 5.83
N ILE A 51 -17.02 -8.64 5.19
CA ILE A 51 -17.05 -7.46 4.32
C ILE A 51 -16.62 -6.20 5.09
N SER A 52 -16.90 -6.10 6.38
CA SER A 52 -16.47 -4.97 7.22
C SER A 52 -14.95 -4.83 7.24
N GLU A 53 -14.21 -5.94 7.34
CA GLU A 53 -12.75 -5.96 7.32
C GLU A 53 -12.21 -5.50 5.96
N ILE A 54 -12.83 -5.95 4.87
CA ILE A 54 -12.48 -5.55 3.51
C ILE A 54 -12.71 -4.06 3.32
N LEU A 55 -13.83 -3.52 3.82
CA LEU A 55 -14.14 -2.10 3.76
C LEU A 55 -13.12 -1.27 4.53
N ILE A 56 -12.77 -1.66 5.77
CA ILE A 56 -11.78 -0.95 6.59
C ILE A 56 -10.43 -0.92 5.88
N LYS A 57 -9.92 -2.08 5.46
CA LYS A 57 -8.65 -2.21 4.72
C LYS A 57 -8.61 -1.34 3.47
N SER A 58 -9.66 -1.43 2.66
CA SER A 58 -9.76 -0.68 1.41
C SER A 58 -9.84 0.82 1.66
N SER A 59 -10.53 1.25 2.73
CA SER A 59 -10.65 2.68 3.09
C SER A 59 -9.30 3.24 3.52
N VAL A 60 -8.54 2.50 4.35
CA VAL A 60 -7.20 2.91 4.79
C VAL A 60 -6.22 2.95 3.62
N LEU A 61 -6.23 1.96 2.72
CA LEU A 61 -5.42 2.00 1.49
C LEU A 61 -5.78 3.18 0.60
N ASN A 62 -7.07 3.46 0.46
CA ASN A 62 -7.56 4.56 -0.36
C ASN A 62 -7.07 5.91 0.16
N ASP A 63 -7.07 6.09 1.49
CA ASP A 63 -6.58 7.29 2.15
C ASP A 63 -5.05 7.42 2.07
N PHE A 64 -4.31 6.39 2.48
CA PHE A 64 -2.84 6.43 2.54
C PHE A 64 -2.19 6.61 1.18
N TYR A 65 -2.72 5.98 0.13
CA TYR A 65 -2.20 6.09 -1.22
C TYR A 65 -2.96 7.10 -2.09
N SER A 66 -3.93 7.82 -1.51
CA SER A 66 -4.73 8.84 -2.21
C SER A 66 -5.26 8.36 -3.56
N THR A 67 -5.69 7.09 -3.63
CA THR A 67 -6.11 6.46 -4.89
C THR A 67 -7.46 6.98 -5.39
N ASN A 68 -8.21 7.71 -4.55
CA ASN A 68 -9.48 8.35 -4.87
C ASN A 68 -10.53 7.37 -5.44
N ILE A 69 -10.59 6.15 -4.91
CA ILE A 69 -11.59 5.15 -5.27
C ILE A 69 -12.93 5.56 -4.64
N PHE A 70 -13.86 6.04 -5.47
CA PHE A 70 -15.22 6.34 -5.06
C PHE A 70 -16.05 5.05 -5.07
N THR A 71 -16.76 4.77 -3.97
CA THR A 71 -17.63 3.58 -3.77
C THR A 71 -16.90 2.23 -3.63
N ILE A 72 -16.29 2.02 -2.47
CA ILE A 72 -15.58 0.77 -2.12
C ILE A 72 -16.55 -0.42 -1.94
N TYR A 73 -17.77 -0.16 -1.46
CA TYR A 73 -18.72 -1.21 -1.06
C TYR A 73 -19.10 -2.21 -2.17
N PRO A 74 -19.47 -1.80 -3.40
CA PRO A 74 -19.77 -2.73 -4.49
C PRO A 74 -18.60 -3.68 -4.81
N VAL A 75 -17.36 -3.18 -4.72
CA VAL A 75 -16.14 -3.95 -4.96
C VAL A 75 -15.88 -4.93 -3.81
N ALA A 76 -16.04 -4.47 -2.56
CA ALA A 76 -15.87 -5.30 -1.37
C ALA A 76 -16.86 -6.47 -1.34
N LYS A 77 -18.15 -6.21 -1.65
CA LYS A 77 -19.20 -7.23 -1.67
C LYS A 77 -18.90 -8.40 -2.59
N LYS A 78 -18.26 -8.16 -3.73
CA LYS A 78 -17.86 -9.22 -4.66
C LYS A 78 -16.79 -10.15 -4.08
N ASN A 79 -15.92 -9.66 -3.20
CA ASN A 79 -14.79 -10.41 -2.66
C ASN A 79 -15.15 -11.24 -1.40
N SER A 80 -16.16 -10.84 -0.62
CA SER A 80 -16.61 -11.60 0.55
C SER A 80 -17.40 -12.87 0.23
N VAL A 81 -17.99 -12.95 -0.97
CA VAL A 81 -18.92 -14.03 -1.36
C VAL A 81 -18.22 -15.17 -2.11
N ILE A 82 -16.95 -15.00 -2.49
CA ILE A 82 -16.18 -16.02 -3.22
C ILE A 82 -15.24 -16.74 -2.26
N ARG A 83 -15.79 -17.62 -1.42
CA ARG A 83 -15.02 -18.71 -0.80
C ARG A 83 -15.88 -19.99 -0.87
N TYR A 84 -15.43 -20.94 -1.68
CA TYR A 84 -15.90 -22.33 -1.69
C TYR A 84 -15.34 -23.06 -0.46
#